data_AF-A0A6V7PLV3-F1
#
_entry.id   AF-A0A6V7PLV3-F1
#
_cell.length_a   1.000
_cell.length_b   1.000
_cell.length_c   1.000
_cell.angle_alpha   90.00
_cell.angle_beta   90.00
_cell.angle_gamma   90.00
#
_symmetry.space_group_name_H-M   'P 1'
#
loop_
_entity.id
_entity.type
_entity.pdbx_description
1 polymer ?
#
loop_
_entity_poly.entity_id
_entity_poly.type
_entity_poly.pdbx_seq_one_letter_code
_entity_poly.pdbx_strand_id
1 'polypeptide(L)'
;MQHQSSLSPKKKNKKREEEKSYLSISTFLYKPEIRVVVALPNELLAVAVSRPGYALGWVQRNVAAYYLAIQIAAVAVDNEMFASPRSSLITLLVPTMTNVHAALARFGLDGAMKVSSPIALTALRASYPPSAGAFPNDLAQQPLHLAHRLRTLDSPQRR
;
A
#
# COMPACT_ATOMS: atom_id res chain seq x y z
N MET A 1 -31.16 27.29 20.84
CA MET A 1 -30.31 28.13 19.96
C MET A 1 -29.12 27.28 19.50
N GLN A 2 -29.08 26.87 18.23
CA GLN A 2 -27.93 26.15 17.67
C GLN A 2 -26.83 27.15 17.32
N HIS A 3 -25.70 27.10 18.02
CA HIS A 3 -24.49 27.82 17.66
C HIS A 3 -23.87 27.18 16.39
N GLN A 4 -24.18 27.74 15.22
CA GLN A 4 -23.35 27.49 14.04
C GLN A 4 -22.06 28.31 14.19
N SER A 5 -20.96 27.63 14.53
CA SER A 5 -19.61 28.23 14.47
C SER A 5 -19.31 28.66 13.04
N SER A 6 -19.33 29.98 12.77
CA SER A 6 -18.97 30.52 11.47
C SER A 6 -17.46 30.39 11.26
N LEU A 7 -17.05 29.61 10.27
CA LEU A 7 -15.64 29.50 9.88
C LEU A 7 -15.14 30.83 9.30
N SER A 8 -14.00 31.32 9.80
CA SER A 8 -13.29 32.51 9.30
C SER A 8 -13.05 32.45 7.77
N PRO A 9 -13.08 33.60 7.04
CA PRO A 9 -12.91 33.66 5.59
C PRO A 9 -11.69 32.90 5.05
N LYS A 10 -10.56 32.94 5.77
CA LYS A 10 -9.34 32.20 5.40
C LYS A 10 -9.53 30.68 5.43
N LYS A 11 -10.28 30.16 6.41
CA LYS A 11 -10.57 28.71 6.52
C LYS A 11 -11.55 28.25 5.45
N LYS A 12 -12.48 29.11 5.03
CA LYS A 12 -13.46 28.81 3.97
C LYS A 12 -12.79 28.70 2.59
N ASN A 13 -11.83 29.58 2.29
CA ASN A 13 -11.06 29.50 1.04
C ASN A 13 -10.15 28.27 0.99
N LYS A 14 -9.41 27.98 2.07
CA LYS A 14 -8.59 26.76 2.16
C LYS A 14 -9.41 25.48 1.97
N LYS A 15 -10.57 25.37 2.65
CA LYS A 15 -11.47 24.22 2.48
C LYS A 15 -11.96 24.07 1.04
N ARG A 16 -12.28 25.18 0.37
CA ARG A 16 -12.74 25.19 -1.02
C ARG A 16 -11.62 24.79 -2.00
N GLU A 17 -10.37 25.16 -1.72
CA GLU A 17 -9.21 24.74 -2.50
C GLU A 17 -8.89 23.26 -2.31
N GLU A 18 -8.92 22.77 -1.07
CA GLU A 18 -8.79 21.33 -0.77
C GLU A 18 -9.86 20.52 -1.51
N GLU A 19 -11.13 20.92 -1.43
CA GLU A 19 -12.24 20.25 -2.11
C GLU A 19 -12.08 20.24 -3.64
N LYS A 20 -11.65 21.36 -4.24
CA LYS A 20 -11.32 21.41 -5.68
C LYS A 20 -10.17 20.48 -6.05
N SER A 21 -9.15 20.42 -5.20
CA SER A 21 -8.01 19.52 -5.39
C SER A 21 -8.46 18.06 -5.36
N TYR A 22 -9.32 17.68 -4.40
CA TYR A 22 -9.91 16.34 -4.32
C TYR A 22 -10.75 15.98 -5.55
N LEU A 23 -11.56 16.92 -6.05
CA LEU A 23 -12.38 16.70 -7.23
C LEU A 23 -11.53 16.54 -8.50
N SER A 24 -10.44 17.31 -8.62
CA SER A 24 -9.53 17.20 -9.76
C SER A 24 -8.81 15.86 -9.78
N ILE A 25 -8.31 15.38 -8.64
CA ILE A 25 -7.64 14.08 -8.57
C ILE A 25 -8.62 12.93 -8.81
N SER A 26 -9.84 12.97 -8.26
CA SER A 26 -10.81 11.89 -8.46
C SER A 26 -11.27 11.81 -9.92
N THR A 27 -11.52 12.97 -10.54
CA THR A 27 -11.89 13.05 -11.96
C THR A 27 -10.75 12.54 -12.86
N PHE A 28 -9.50 12.87 -12.50
CA PHE A 28 -8.35 12.38 -13.24
C PHE A 28 -8.20 10.85 -13.13
N LEU A 29 -8.34 10.29 -11.93
CA LEU A 29 -8.17 8.85 -11.67
C LEU A 29 -9.33 7.99 -12.21
N TYR A 30 -10.49 8.57 -12.52
CA TYR A 30 -11.63 7.87 -13.14
C TYR A 30 -11.37 7.47 -14.60
N LYS A 31 -10.27 7.93 -15.20
CA LYS A 31 -9.92 7.58 -16.58
C LYS A 31 -9.48 6.11 -16.67
N PRO A 32 -10.07 5.31 -17.59
CA PRO A 32 -9.81 3.88 -17.69
C PRO A 32 -8.35 3.54 -18.08
N GLU A 33 -7.60 4.49 -18.65
CA GLU A 33 -6.20 4.31 -19.01
C GLU A 33 -5.23 4.47 -17.82
N ILE A 34 -5.71 4.98 -16.68
CA ILE A 34 -4.87 5.29 -15.53
C ILE A 34 -4.96 4.18 -14.50
N ARG A 35 -3.87 3.44 -14.35
CA ARG A 35 -3.72 2.44 -13.31
C ARG A 35 -3.06 3.02 -12.07
N VAL A 36 -3.66 2.75 -10.91
CA VAL A 36 -3.22 3.30 -9.62
C VAL A 36 -2.70 2.20 -8.71
N VAL A 37 -1.69 2.53 -7.91
CA VAL A 37 -1.24 1.70 -6.79
C VAL A 37 -1.65 2.39 -5.50
N VAL A 38 -2.34 1.66 -4.62
CA VAL A 38 -2.74 2.18 -3.30
C VAL A 38 -1.72 1.72 -2.27
N ALA A 39 -1.07 2.65 -1.58
CA ALA A 39 -0.05 2.35 -0.59
C ALA A 39 -0.63 2.33 0.84
N LEU A 40 -0.34 1.29 1.61
CA LEU A 40 -0.53 1.25 3.06
C LEU A 40 0.63 1.99 3.74
N PRO A 41 0.36 3.08 4.47
CA PRO A 41 1.39 3.87 5.16
C PRO A 41 2.11 3.11 6.28
N ASN A 42 3.34 3.52 6.57
CA ASN A 42 4.26 2.85 7.50
C ASN A 42 3.75 2.85 8.94
N GLU A 43 3.13 3.94 9.36
CA GLU A 43 2.50 4.09 10.67
C GLU A 43 1.37 3.07 10.91
N LEU A 44 0.81 2.48 9.84
CA LEU A 44 -0.28 1.52 9.94
C LEU A 44 0.19 0.06 9.95
N LEU A 45 1.47 -0.22 9.71
CA LEU A 45 1.99 -1.59 9.63
C LEU A 45 1.78 -2.36 10.93
N ALA A 46 2.15 -1.76 12.07
CA ALA A 46 2.05 -2.40 13.38
C ALA A 46 0.60 -2.73 13.76
N VAL A 47 -0.35 -1.84 13.46
CA VAL A 47 -1.77 -2.08 13.73
C VAL A 47 -2.38 -3.08 12.74
N ALA A 48 -1.95 -3.08 11.48
CA ALA A 48 -2.38 -4.04 10.48
C ALA A 48 -1.91 -5.47 10.80
N VAL A 49 -0.73 -5.63 11.44
CA VAL A 49 -0.27 -6.93 11.95
C VAL A 49 -1.04 -7.34 13.20
N SER A 50 -1.05 -6.48 14.22
CA SER A 50 -1.62 -6.82 15.53
C SER A 50 -3.14 -7.00 15.52
N ARG A 51 -3.84 -6.40 14.56
CA ARG A 51 -5.31 -6.45 14.44
C ARG A 51 -5.70 -6.79 13.00
N PRO A 52 -5.92 -8.07 12.65
CA PRO A 52 -6.35 -8.45 11.30
C PRO A 52 -7.65 -7.76 10.84
N GLY A 53 -8.58 -7.47 11.76
CA GLY A 53 -9.79 -6.70 11.46
C GLY A 53 -9.51 -5.24 11.03
N TYR A 54 -8.38 -4.67 11.44
CA TYR A 54 -7.95 -3.36 10.96
C TYR A 54 -7.56 -3.41 9.49
N ALA A 55 -6.74 -4.40 9.09
CA ALA A 55 -6.36 -4.58 7.69
C ALA A 55 -7.58 -4.77 6.79
N LEU A 56 -8.57 -5.53 7.25
CA LEU A 56 -9.85 -5.68 6.56
C LEU A 56 -10.58 -4.34 6.36
N GLY A 57 -10.77 -3.58 7.44
CA GLY A 57 -11.44 -2.29 7.36
C GLY A 57 -10.67 -1.28 6.52
N TRP A 58 -9.34 -1.33 6.53
CA TRP A 58 -8.51 -0.50 5.68
C TRP A 58 -8.69 -0.85 4.20
N VAL A 59 -8.65 -2.13 3.84
CA VAL A 59 -8.91 -2.57 2.45
C VAL A 59 -10.32 -2.18 2.01
N GLN A 60 -11.32 -2.35 2.88
CA GLN A 60 -12.70 -1.96 2.58
C GLN A 60 -12.81 -0.47 2.21
N ARG A 61 -12.20 0.41 3.02
CA ARG A 61 -12.32 1.86 2.84
C ARG A 61 -11.45 2.44 1.74
N ASN A 62 -10.28 1.86 1.49
CA ASN A 62 -9.27 2.46 0.61
C ASN A 62 -9.11 1.73 -0.73
N VAL A 63 -9.61 0.49 -0.83
CA VAL A 63 -9.47 -0.32 -2.04
C VAL A 63 -10.85 -0.74 -2.55
N ALA A 64 -11.60 -1.52 -1.78
CA ALA A 64 -12.87 -2.09 -2.24
C ALA A 64 -13.91 -1.02 -2.58
N ALA A 65 -13.98 0.07 -1.80
CA ALA A 65 -14.89 1.19 -2.05
C ALA A 65 -14.67 1.89 -3.40
N TYR A 66 -13.48 1.77 -4.00
CA TYR A 66 -13.11 2.45 -5.23
C TYR A 66 -12.88 1.50 -6.42
N TYR A 67 -12.88 0.19 -6.18
CA TYR A 67 -12.55 -0.83 -7.19
C TYR A 67 -13.40 -0.75 -8.47
N LEU A 68 -14.68 -0.37 -8.37
CA LEU A 68 -15.57 -0.22 -9.52
C LEU A 68 -15.43 1.13 -10.24
N ALA A 69 -14.81 2.13 -9.59
CA ALA A 69 -14.71 3.49 -10.09
C ALA A 69 -13.33 3.80 -10.69
N ILE A 70 -12.26 3.18 -10.20
CA ILE A 70 -10.90 3.42 -10.66
C ILE A 70 -10.16 2.12 -10.91
N GLN A 71 -9.22 2.13 -11.85
CA GLN A 71 -8.39 0.98 -12.21
C GLN A 71 -7.24 0.84 -11.21
N ILE A 72 -7.46 0.23 -10.05
CA ILE A 72 -6.37 -0.02 -9.09
C ILE A 72 -5.70 -1.36 -9.41
N ALA A 73 -4.39 -1.30 -9.70
CA ALA A 73 -3.61 -2.42 -10.22
C ALA A 73 -2.91 -3.23 -9.13
N ALA A 74 -2.55 -2.57 -8.02
CA ALA A 74 -1.85 -3.21 -6.92
C ALA A 74 -2.08 -2.46 -5.61
N VAL A 75 -1.87 -3.18 -4.52
CA VAL A 75 -1.71 -2.59 -3.19
C VAL A 75 -0.23 -2.67 -2.82
N ALA A 76 0.39 -1.53 -2.57
CA ALA A 76 1.73 -1.46 -2.03
C ALA A 76 1.66 -1.47 -0.50
N VAL A 77 2.46 -2.30 0.15
CA VAL A 77 2.72 -2.20 1.58
C VAL A 77 4.06 -1.51 1.72
N ASP A 78 4.04 -0.36 2.40
CA ASP A 78 5.17 0.53 2.60
C ASP A 78 5.61 1.30 1.34
N ASN A 79 6.29 2.42 1.56
CA ASN A 79 6.89 3.28 0.54
C ASN A 79 8.44 3.23 0.55
N GLU A 80 9.14 3.02 1.69
CA GLU A 80 10.60 3.23 1.80
C GLU A 80 11.34 2.46 2.94
N MET A 81 10.83 1.35 3.49
CA MET A 81 11.46 0.70 4.68
C MET A 81 12.89 0.20 4.47
N PHE A 82 13.31 -0.05 3.24
CA PHE A 82 14.67 -0.53 2.94
C PHE A 82 15.72 0.59 2.87
N ALA A 83 15.33 1.86 3.00
CA ALA A 83 16.28 2.97 3.14
C ALA A 83 17.06 2.92 4.47
N SER A 84 16.52 2.25 5.50
CA SER A 84 17.18 2.05 6.79
C SER A 84 17.21 0.56 7.18
N PRO A 85 18.35 -0.13 6.99
CA PRO A 85 18.50 -1.56 7.28
C PRO A 85 18.23 -1.97 8.75
N ARG A 86 18.13 -1.00 9.67
CA ARG A 86 17.89 -1.23 11.11
C ARG A 86 16.43 -1.01 11.52
N SER A 87 15.53 -0.80 10.57
CA SER A 87 14.12 -0.59 10.88
C SER A 87 13.49 -1.89 11.34
N SER A 88 13.03 -1.93 12.59
CA SER A 88 12.18 -3.00 13.13
C SER A 88 10.88 -3.19 12.34
N LEU A 89 10.56 -2.28 11.42
CA LEU A 89 9.40 -2.37 10.55
C LEU A 89 9.57 -3.41 9.42
N ILE A 90 10.80 -3.76 9.01
CA ILE A 90 10.98 -4.74 7.93
C ILE A 90 10.47 -6.12 8.35
N THR A 91 10.57 -6.47 9.65
CA THR A 91 10.00 -7.72 10.18
C THR A 91 8.47 -7.74 10.14
N LEU A 92 7.83 -6.57 10.10
CA LEU A 92 6.37 -6.43 9.99
C LEU A 92 5.88 -6.54 8.54
N LEU A 93 6.76 -6.40 7.55
CA LEU A 93 6.36 -6.33 6.14
C LEU A 93 5.61 -7.58 5.67
N VAL A 94 6.23 -8.75 5.82
CA VAL A 94 5.65 -10.05 5.42
C VAL A 94 4.31 -10.34 6.11
N PRO A 95 4.17 -10.20 7.45
CA PRO A 95 2.88 -10.40 8.10
C PRO A 95 1.84 -9.35 7.70
N THR A 96 2.22 -8.08 7.50
CA THR A 96 1.29 -7.06 7.01
C THR A 96 0.76 -7.41 5.62
N MET A 97 1.65 -7.77 4.69
CA MET A 97 1.27 -8.15 3.33
C MET A 97 0.36 -9.39 3.31
N THR A 98 0.62 -10.35 4.21
CA THR A 98 -0.25 -11.52 4.39
C THR A 98 -1.66 -11.10 4.84
N ASN A 99 -1.76 -10.19 5.82
CA ASN A 99 -3.05 -9.70 6.31
C ASN A 99 -3.81 -8.87 5.28
N VAL A 100 -3.11 -8.04 4.51
CA VAL A 100 -3.69 -7.26 3.40
C VAL A 100 -4.18 -8.19 2.29
N HIS A 101 -3.40 -9.20 1.91
CA HIS A 101 -3.81 -10.21 0.93
C HIS A 101 -5.07 -10.96 1.41
N ALA A 102 -5.08 -11.42 2.66
CA ALA A 102 -6.25 -12.08 3.23
C ALA A 102 -7.49 -11.17 3.24
N ALA A 103 -7.32 -9.87 3.50
CA ALA A 103 -8.39 -8.89 3.41
C ALA A 103 -8.90 -8.71 1.97
N LEU A 104 -8.01 -8.65 0.97
CA LEU A 104 -8.39 -8.59 -0.44
C LEU A 104 -9.17 -9.84 -0.87
N ALA A 105 -8.74 -11.03 -0.43
CA ALA A 105 -9.43 -12.28 -0.70
C ALA A 105 -10.86 -12.30 -0.14
N ARG A 106 -11.10 -11.66 1.01
CA ARG A 106 -12.47 -11.52 1.57
C ARG A 106 -13.40 -10.65 0.73
N PHE A 107 -12.87 -9.82 -0.15
CA PHE A 107 -13.63 -9.03 -1.12
C PHE A 107 -13.56 -9.63 -2.55
N GLY A 108 -12.91 -10.79 -2.73
CA GLY A 108 -12.72 -11.41 -4.04
C GLY A 108 -11.78 -10.62 -4.97
N LEU A 109 -10.90 -9.79 -4.42
CA LEU A 109 -10.01 -8.89 -5.16
C LEU A 109 -8.59 -9.43 -5.30
N ASP A 110 -8.25 -10.53 -4.64
CA ASP A 110 -6.92 -11.16 -4.65
C ASP A 110 -6.49 -11.67 -6.04
N GLY A 111 -7.44 -12.01 -6.92
CA GLY A 111 -7.13 -12.35 -8.32
C GLY A 111 -6.94 -11.14 -9.24
N ALA A 112 -7.53 -9.98 -8.89
CA ALA A 112 -7.48 -8.77 -9.70
C ALA A 112 -6.30 -7.85 -9.35
N MET A 113 -5.82 -7.93 -8.10
CA MET A 113 -4.89 -6.96 -7.53
C MET A 113 -3.82 -7.67 -6.72
N LYS A 114 -2.55 -7.35 -7.01
CA LYS A 114 -1.42 -7.94 -6.28
C LYS A 114 -1.00 -7.09 -5.11
N VAL A 115 -0.52 -7.73 -4.05
CA VAL A 115 0.15 -7.07 -2.93
C VAL A 115 1.65 -7.06 -3.18
N SER A 116 2.29 -5.90 -3.11
CA SER A 116 3.74 -5.75 -3.34
C SER A 116 4.35 -4.76 -2.35
N SER A 117 5.68 -4.68 -2.31
CA SER A 117 6.38 -3.68 -1.51
C SER A 117 7.50 -3.07 -2.35
N PRO A 118 7.56 -1.74 -2.51
CA PRO A 118 8.64 -1.09 -3.20
C PRO A 118 9.95 -1.24 -2.41
N ILE A 119 11.03 -1.54 -3.11
CA ILE A 119 12.37 -1.66 -2.53
C ILE A 119 13.23 -0.54 -3.09
N ALA A 120 13.80 0.29 -2.21
CA ALA A 120 14.71 1.36 -2.61
C ALA A 120 16.01 0.79 -3.19
N LEU A 121 16.57 1.46 -4.20
CA LEU A 121 17.84 1.02 -4.82
C LEU A 121 19.01 1.02 -3.81
N THR A 122 18.95 1.89 -2.79
CA THR A 122 19.90 1.95 -1.67
C THR A 122 19.96 0.66 -0.86
N ALA A 123 18.98 -0.22 -1.01
CA ALA A 123 18.99 -1.55 -0.41
C ALA A 123 20.03 -2.49 -1.05
N LEU A 124 20.58 -2.16 -2.21
CA LEU A 124 21.62 -2.97 -2.87
C LEU A 124 23.02 -2.64 -2.33
N ARG A 125 23.82 -3.68 -2.07
CA ARG A 125 25.26 -3.58 -1.79
C ARG A 125 26.05 -3.23 -3.04
N ALA A 126 25.61 -3.75 -4.18
CA ALA A 126 26.20 -3.51 -5.50
C ALA A 126 25.09 -3.40 -6.53
N SER A 127 25.22 -2.46 -7.46
CA SER A 127 24.24 -2.20 -8.53
C SER A 127 24.89 -2.06 -9.91
N TYR A 128 26.23 -2.06 -10.00
CA TYR A 128 26.97 -1.99 -11.25
C TYR A 128 28.15 -2.99 -11.29
N PRO A 129 28.37 -3.69 -12.42
CA PRO A 129 27.45 -3.77 -13.57
C PRO A 129 26.09 -4.38 -13.16
N PRO A 130 25.01 -4.24 -13.97
CA PRO A 130 23.69 -4.77 -13.58
C PRO A 130 23.71 -6.27 -13.22
N SER A 131 24.60 -7.05 -13.84
CA SER A 131 24.82 -8.47 -13.51
C SER A 131 25.42 -8.73 -12.13
N ALA A 132 26.05 -7.73 -11.51
CA ALA A 132 26.61 -7.78 -10.16
C ALA A 132 25.63 -7.27 -9.08
N GLY A 133 24.38 -6.99 -9.46
CA GLY A 133 23.32 -6.57 -8.54
C GLY A 133 23.16 -7.53 -7.35
N ALA A 134 23.35 -7.03 -6.13
CA ALA A 134 23.25 -7.88 -4.92
C ALA A 134 22.74 -7.11 -3.71
N PHE A 135 21.87 -7.75 -2.91
CA PHE A 135 21.50 -7.26 -1.57
C PHE A 135 22.62 -7.55 -0.56
N PRO A 136 22.78 -6.73 0.51
CA PRO A 136 23.59 -7.06 1.67
C PRO A 136 23.13 -8.40 2.28
N ASN A 137 24.05 -9.19 2.83
CA ASN A 137 23.73 -10.52 3.38
C ASN A 137 22.60 -10.46 4.44
N ASP A 138 22.64 -9.45 5.29
CA ASP A 138 21.64 -9.25 6.36
C ASP A 138 20.25 -8.91 5.82
N LEU A 139 20.18 -8.32 4.63
CA LEU A 139 18.92 -8.02 3.95
C LEU A 139 18.51 -9.13 2.99
N ALA A 140 19.43 -9.89 2.39
CA ALA A 140 19.15 -10.84 1.30
C ALA A 140 18.07 -11.89 1.64
N GLN A 141 17.94 -12.27 2.92
CA GLN A 141 16.92 -13.20 3.37
C GLN A 141 15.49 -12.62 3.31
N GLN A 142 15.34 -11.31 3.48
CA GLN A 142 14.01 -10.67 3.57
C GLN A 142 13.31 -10.51 2.21
N PRO A 143 13.94 -9.97 1.14
CA PRO A 143 13.39 -9.97 -0.21
C PRO A 143 13.13 -11.39 -0.73
N LEU A 144 13.98 -12.36 -0.40
CA LEU A 144 13.77 -13.75 -0.81
C LEU A 144 12.55 -14.37 -0.11
N HIS A 145 12.44 -14.21 1.22
CA HIS A 145 11.28 -14.66 1.97
C HIS A 145 10.01 -13.97 1.47
N LEU A 146 10.07 -12.67 1.21
CA LEU A 146 8.97 -11.90 0.66
C LEU A 146 8.57 -12.43 -0.72
N ALA A 147 9.51 -12.55 -1.66
CA ALA A 147 9.24 -13.05 -3.00
C ALA A 147 8.62 -14.46 -2.97
N HIS A 148 9.16 -15.33 -2.12
CA HIS A 148 8.60 -16.66 -1.91
C HIS A 148 7.16 -16.58 -1.37
N ARG A 149 6.92 -15.76 -0.34
CA ARG A 149 5.59 -15.61 0.27
C ARG A 149 4.57 -15.08 -0.72
N LEU A 150 4.88 -14.03 -1.47
CA LEU A 150 3.97 -13.47 -2.48
C LEU A 150 3.66 -14.48 -3.57
N ARG A 151 4.67 -15.23 -4.03
CA ARG A 151 4.46 -16.32 -4.98
C ARG A 151 3.50 -17.39 -4.44
N THR A 152 3.60 -17.74 -3.16
CA THR A 152 2.67 -18.72 -2.55
C THR A 152 1.26 -18.17 -2.35
N LEU A 153 1.10 -16.86 -2.14
CA LEU A 153 -0.20 -16.22 -1.99
C LEU A 153 -0.95 -16.12 -3.33
N ASP A 154 -0.22 -15.79 -4.41
CA ASP A 154 -0.76 -15.70 -5.78
C ASP A 154 -0.99 -17.07 -6.45
N SER A 155 -0.56 -18.16 -5.81
CA SER A 155 -0.71 -19.50 -6.39
C SER A 155 -2.18 -19.93 -6.32
N PRO A 156 -2.83 -20.29 -7.45
CA PRO A 156 -4.20 -20.78 -7.42
C PRO A 156 -4.25 -22.01 -6.51
N GLN A 157 -5.04 -21.92 -5.44
CA GLN A 157 -5.35 -23.06 -4.59
C GLN A 157 -6.02 -24.09 -5.50
N ARG A 158 -5.29 -25.13 -5.93
CA ARG A 158 -5.91 -26.30 -6.55
C ARG A 158 -6.89 -26.85 -5.52
N ARG A 159 -8.17 -26.58 -5.71
CA ARG A 159 -9.27 -27.32 -5.10
C ARG A 159 -9.49 -28.61 -5.88
#